data_AF-A0A8K0UE62-F1
#
_entry.id   AF-A0A8K0UE62-F1
#
_cell.length_a   1.000
_cell.length_b   1.000
_cell.length_c   1.000
_cell.angle_alpha   90.00
_cell.angle_beta   90.00
_cell.angle_gamma   90.00
#
_symmetry.space_group_name_H-M   'P 1'
#
loop_
_entity.id
_entity.type
_entity.pdbx_description
1 polymer ?
#
loop_
_entity_poly.entity_id
_entity_poly.type
_entity_poly.pdbx_seq_one_letter_code
_entity_poly.pdbx_strand_id
1 'polypeptide(L)'
;MAVKQEVKPEPVDVQLSKGRQKPAKPVEVSEKDKQAALKSISDFRKASAWELHRWPLTKFVVDDRTKIHLPKGYVARNGEDVKTMWAGTDVNQFVHNHYMGLVSTEKLLPSEANYVSEGNILARRHEFMGPDPRVAGYSYDNFGELHINWWDKFLQEQWMDEEKWRFEVMQDDDGRWVAKNLHH
;
A
#
# COMPACT_ATOMS: atom_id res chain seq x y z
N MET A 1 26.04 33.36 -70.36
CA MET A 1 26.15 33.34 -68.88
C MET A 1 25.31 32.18 -68.39
N ALA A 2 25.94 31.11 -67.91
CA ALA A 2 25.27 29.88 -67.48
C ALA A 2 25.16 29.88 -65.94
N VAL A 3 23.93 29.83 -65.43
CA VAL A 3 23.65 29.75 -63.99
C VAL A 3 23.67 28.27 -63.60
N LYS A 4 24.68 27.86 -62.83
CA LYS A 4 24.77 26.53 -62.22
C LYS A 4 23.82 26.50 -61.01
N GLN A 5 22.82 25.62 -61.02
CA GLN A 5 22.01 25.29 -59.85
C GLN A 5 22.77 24.27 -59.00
N GLU A 6 23.05 24.63 -57.74
CA GLU A 6 23.56 23.70 -56.72
C GLU A 6 22.43 22.81 -56.19
N VAL A 7 22.63 21.50 -56.28
CA VAL A 7 21.71 20.47 -55.80
C VAL A 7 21.94 20.27 -54.29
N LYS A 8 20.89 20.47 -53.49
CA LYS A 8 20.88 20.13 -52.05
C LYS A 8 21.00 18.61 -51.86
N PRO A 9 21.84 18.10 -50.94
CA PRO A 9 21.88 16.68 -50.63
C PRO A 9 20.63 16.24 -49.84
N GLU A 10 20.02 15.13 -50.28
CA GLU A 10 18.89 14.47 -49.61
C GLU A 10 19.29 13.89 -48.24
N PRO A 11 18.35 13.82 -47.28
CA PRO A 11 18.64 13.33 -45.93
C PRO A 11 18.94 11.84 -45.92
N VAL A 12 20.03 11.47 -45.23
CA VAL A 12 20.47 10.08 -45.02
C VAL A 12 19.47 9.35 -44.15
N ASP A 13 18.88 8.26 -44.66
CA ASP A 13 18.03 7.36 -43.91
C ASP A 13 18.77 6.75 -42.71
N VAL A 14 18.23 6.94 -41.52
CA VAL A 14 18.71 6.31 -40.28
C VAL A 14 18.39 4.81 -40.35
N GLN A 15 19.42 3.99 -40.56
CA GLN A 15 19.28 2.53 -40.47
C GLN A 15 18.95 2.13 -39.02
N LEU A 16 17.70 1.75 -38.79
CA LEU A 16 17.26 1.07 -37.56
C LEU A 16 17.97 -0.28 -37.44
N SER A 17 18.90 -0.39 -36.49
CA SER A 17 19.59 -1.64 -36.19
C SER A 17 18.59 -2.67 -35.63
N LYS A 18 18.30 -3.72 -36.40
CA LYS A 18 17.56 -4.90 -35.93
C LYS A 18 18.46 -5.74 -35.03
N GLY A 19 18.63 -5.32 -33.78
CA GLY A 19 19.23 -6.11 -32.72
C GLY A 19 18.17 -6.90 -31.96
N ARG A 20 17.87 -8.13 -32.40
CA ARG A 20 17.08 -9.11 -31.62
C ARG A 20 17.91 -9.49 -30.40
N GLN A 21 17.68 -8.82 -29.26
CA GLN A 21 18.34 -9.17 -28.01
C GLN A 21 17.94 -10.59 -27.62
N LYS A 22 18.95 -11.45 -27.38
CA LYS A 22 18.77 -12.80 -26.85
C LYS A 22 18.12 -12.71 -25.46
N PRO A 23 17.19 -13.61 -25.09
CA PRO A 23 16.65 -13.64 -23.74
C PRO A 23 17.81 -13.86 -22.76
N ALA A 24 17.96 -12.94 -21.81
CA ALA A 24 18.98 -13.01 -20.78
C ALA A 24 18.79 -14.29 -19.96
N LYS A 25 19.90 -14.98 -19.66
CA LYS A 25 19.89 -16.11 -18.73
C LYS A 25 19.41 -15.63 -17.35
N PRO A 26 18.76 -16.49 -16.53
CA PRO A 26 18.33 -16.11 -15.20
C PRO A 26 19.57 -15.71 -14.40
N VAL A 27 19.64 -14.43 -14.00
CA VAL A 27 20.68 -13.95 -13.10
C VAL A 27 20.39 -14.62 -11.76
N GLU A 28 21.33 -15.39 -11.22
CA GLU A 28 21.25 -15.86 -9.83
C GLU A 28 21.22 -14.63 -8.93
N VAL A 29 20.03 -14.30 -8.44
CA VAL A 29 19.85 -13.08 -7.70
C VAL A 29 20.43 -13.25 -6.30
N SER A 30 21.47 -12.47 -6.00
CA SER A 30 22.14 -12.48 -4.69
C SER A 30 21.15 -12.21 -3.56
N GLU A 31 21.18 -13.04 -2.51
CA GLU A 31 20.37 -12.85 -1.30
C GLU A 31 20.58 -11.48 -0.66
N LYS A 32 21.77 -10.89 -0.83
CA LYS A 32 22.06 -9.53 -0.36
C LYS A 32 21.24 -8.48 -1.10
N ASP A 33 21.04 -8.64 -2.40
CA ASP A 33 20.27 -7.71 -3.23
C ASP A 33 18.77 -7.83 -2.91
N LYS A 34 18.28 -9.05 -2.67
CA LYS A 34 16.92 -9.29 -2.15
C LYS A 34 16.69 -8.57 -0.82
N GLN A 35 17.62 -8.70 0.13
CA GLN A 35 17.50 -8.06 1.44
C GLN A 35 17.55 -6.53 1.35
N ALA A 36 18.43 -5.99 0.49
CA ALA A 36 18.49 -4.55 0.24
C ALA A 36 17.19 -4.02 -0.39
N ALA A 37 16.63 -4.75 -1.34
CA ALA A 37 15.36 -4.42 -1.96
C ALA A 37 14.18 -4.48 -0.97
N LEU A 38 14.11 -5.55 -0.17
CA LEU A 38 13.11 -5.69 0.91
C LEU A 38 13.15 -4.49 1.86
N LYS A 39 14.36 -4.11 2.29
CA LYS A 39 14.54 -2.94 3.16
C LYS A 39 14.08 -1.67 2.48
N SER A 40 14.51 -1.42 1.24
CA SER A 40 14.16 -0.20 0.50
C SER A 40 12.64 -0.07 0.29
N ILE A 41 11.96 -1.16 -0.09
CA ILE A 41 10.50 -1.17 -0.26
C ILE A 41 9.78 -0.98 1.07
N SER A 42 10.26 -1.64 2.13
CA SER A 42 9.71 -1.47 3.48
C SER A 42 9.84 -0.04 3.98
N ASP A 43 11.02 0.58 3.81
CA ASP A 43 11.28 1.96 4.23
C ASP A 43 10.42 2.94 3.41
N PHE A 44 10.23 2.71 2.11
CA PHE A 44 9.33 3.49 1.28
C PHE A 44 7.86 3.41 1.76
N ARG A 45 7.39 2.21 2.12
CA ARG A 45 6.03 2.02 2.66
C ARG A 45 5.85 2.75 3.99
N LYS A 46 6.81 2.62 4.89
CA LYS A 46 6.79 3.35 6.17
C LYS A 46 6.78 4.86 5.96
N ALA A 47 7.50 5.36 4.96
CA ALA A 47 7.57 6.78 4.63
C ALA A 47 6.27 7.31 3.99
N SER A 48 5.58 6.48 3.20
CA SER A 48 4.31 6.83 2.54
C SER A 48 3.08 6.58 3.42
N ALA A 49 3.23 5.84 4.53
CA ALA A 49 2.15 5.54 5.45
C ALA A 49 1.60 6.81 6.13
N TRP A 50 0.29 7.02 5.99
CA TRP A 50 -0.39 8.20 6.53
C TRP A 50 -1.03 7.93 7.89
N GLU A 51 -1.06 8.95 8.75
CA GLU A 51 -1.57 8.85 10.12
C GLU A 51 -3.09 8.72 10.15
N LEU A 52 -3.62 7.67 10.77
CA LEU A 52 -5.06 7.36 10.73
C LEU A 52 -5.94 8.47 11.32
N HIS A 53 -5.43 9.20 12.31
CA HIS A 53 -6.13 10.30 12.99
C HIS A 53 -6.05 11.64 12.22
N ARG A 54 -5.32 11.69 11.10
CA ARG A 54 -5.23 12.87 10.23
C ARG A 54 -5.97 12.63 8.93
N TRP A 55 -6.51 13.72 8.37
CA TRP A 55 -7.16 13.67 7.07
C TRP A 55 -6.18 13.18 5.99
N PRO A 56 -6.55 12.19 5.15
CA PRO A 56 -5.68 11.67 4.13
C PRO A 56 -5.46 12.69 3.00
N LEU A 57 -4.22 12.82 2.54
CA LEU A 57 -3.85 13.74 1.45
C LEU A 57 -3.90 13.09 0.07
N THR A 58 -3.75 11.76 0.02
CA THR A 58 -3.84 10.97 -1.21
C THR A 58 -5.22 10.35 -1.33
N LYS A 59 -5.62 10.06 -2.57
CA LYS A 59 -6.86 9.33 -2.86
C LYS A 59 -6.52 7.91 -3.29
N PHE A 60 -7.34 6.96 -2.89
CA PHE A 60 -7.31 5.60 -3.42
C PHE A 60 -8.74 5.27 -3.83
N VAL A 61 -9.02 5.34 -5.13
CA VAL A 61 -10.37 5.14 -5.65
C VAL A 61 -10.51 3.70 -6.09
N VAL A 62 -11.57 3.03 -5.64
CA VAL A 62 -11.85 1.67 -6.10
C VAL A 62 -12.54 1.69 -7.45
N ASP A 63 -12.06 0.89 -8.40
CA ASP A 63 -12.64 0.79 -9.73
C ASP A 63 -13.94 -0.02 -9.74
N ASP A 64 -13.97 -1.15 -9.03
CA ASP A 64 -15.10 -2.08 -8.99
C ASP A 64 -15.77 -2.17 -7.62
N ARG A 65 -16.95 -2.79 -7.56
CA ARG A 65 -17.61 -3.09 -6.29
C ARG A 65 -16.80 -4.14 -5.53
N THR A 66 -16.32 -3.80 -4.35
CA THR A 66 -15.56 -4.70 -3.47
C THR A 66 -16.09 -4.64 -2.03
N LYS A 67 -15.54 -5.47 -1.15
CA LYS A 67 -15.70 -5.32 0.31
C LYS A 67 -14.37 -4.89 0.91
N ILE A 68 -14.42 -4.13 1.98
CA ILE A 68 -13.25 -3.76 2.77
C ILE A 68 -13.35 -4.34 4.18
N HIS A 69 -12.23 -4.89 4.64
CA HIS A 69 -12.03 -5.38 6.00
C HIS A 69 -11.52 -4.26 6.89
N LEU A 70 -12.25 -3.97 7.97
CA LEU A 70 -11.95 -2.90 8.92
C LEU A 70 -11.73 -3.52 10.31
N PRO A 71 -10.49 -3.87 10.67
CA PRO A 71 -10.16 -4.37 12.01
C PRO A 71 -10.64 -3.43 13.12
N LYS A 72 -11.18 -3.97 14.21
CA LYS A 72 -11.67 -3.20 15.36
C LYS A 72 -10.57 -2.84 16.36
N GLY A 73 -9.38 -3.40 16.21
CA GLY A 73 -8.24 -3.13 17.05
C GLY A 73 -6.95 -3.71 16.47
N TYR A 74 -5.85 -3.50 17.19
CA TYR A 74 -4.52 -3.97 16.82
C TYR A 74 -4.52 -5.47 16.52
N VAL A 75 -4.06 -5.84 15.31
CA VAL A 75 -3.99 -7.25 14.85
C VAL A 75 -5.36 -7.92 14.93
N ALA A 76 -6.42 -7.16 14.63
CA ALA A 76 -7.82 -7.59 14.59
C ALA A 76 -8.31 -8.41 15.80
N ARG A 77 -7.71 -8.23 16.99
CA ARG A 77 -8.03 -9.01 18.20
C ARG A 77 -9.50 -8.97 18.61
N ASN A 78 -10.17 -7.87 18.29
CA ASN A 78 -11.58 -7.63 18.62
C ASN A 78 -12.50 -7.90 17.41
N GLY A 79 -11.99 -8.64 16.42
CA GLY A 79 -12.62 -8.91 15.14
C GLY A 79 -12.53 -7.72 14.17
N GLU A 80 -13.33 -7.82 13.12
CA GLU A 80 -13.37 -6.86 12.02
C GLU A 80 -14.82 -6.49 11.67
N ASP A 81 -15.00 -5.32 11.06
CA ASP A 81 -16.22 -4.93 10.37
C ASP A 81 -15.97 -5.06 8.85
N VAL A 82 -16.83 -5.81 8.15
CA VAL A 82 -16.77 -5.89 6.69
C VAL A 82 -17.80 -4.94 6.09
N LYS A 83 -17.36 -4.05 5.19
CA LYS A 83 -18.23 -3.06 4.53
C LYS A 83 -18.13 -3.17 3.02
N THR A 84 -19.26 -3.08 2.33
CA THR A 84 -19.27 -3.00 0.86
C THR A 84 -18.87 -1.60 0.42
N MET A 85 -17.95 -1.51 -0.52
CA MET A 85 -17.58 -0.28 -1.22
C MET A 85 -18.02 -0.34 -2.67
N TRP A 86 -18.50 0.80 -3.16
CA TRP A 86 -18.95 0.96 -4.53
C TRP A 86 -17.82 1.51 -5.40
N ALA A 87 -17.86 1.19 -6.69
CA ALA A 87 -17.00 1.80 -7.70
C ALA A 87 -17.00 3.33 -7.57
N GLY A 88 -15.81 3.93 -7.67
CA GLY A 88 -15.60 5.38 -7.50
C GLY A 88 -15.45 5.87 -6.06
N THR A 89 -15.57 4.99 -5.05
CA THR A 89 -15.39 5.38 -3.64
C THR A 89 -13.92 5.61 -3.31
N ASP A 90 -13.60 6.73 -2.66
CA ASP A 90 -12.26 6.99 -2.10
C ASP A 90 -12.08 6.27 -0.76
N VAL A 91 -11.28 5.21 -0.79
CA VAL A 91 -11.02 4.33 0.35
C VAL A 91 -10.35 5.05 1.48
N ASN A 92 -9.40 5.95 1.19
CA ASN A 92 -8.68 6.66 2.25
C ASN A 92 -9.63 7.48 3.11
N GLN A 93 -10.54 8.23 2.48
CA GLN A 93 -11.54 9.02 3.20
C GLN A 93 -12.54 8.13 3.93
N PHE A 94 -12.96 7.03 3.30
CA PHE A 94 -13.86 6.06 3.91
C PHE A 94 -13.27 5.46 5.20
N VAL A 95 -12.02 4.99 5.13
CA VAL A 95 -11.26 4.42 6.26
C VAL A 95 -11.08 5.47 7.36
N HIS A 96 -10.61 6.67 7.03
CA HIS A 96 -10.48 7.76 8.00
C HIS A 96 -11.79 8.01 8.74
N ASN A 97 -12.89 8.18 8.00
CA ASN A 97 -14.20 8.45 8.61
C ASN A 97 -14.70 7.29 9.48
N HIS A 98 -14.46 6.04 9.07
CA HIS A 98 -14.77 4.88 9.90
C HIS A 98 -14.03 4.96 11.24
N TYR A 99 -12.71 5.16 11.20
CA TYR A 99 -11.86 5.10 12.40
C TYR A 99 -11.91 6.36 13.29
N MET A 100 -12.43 7.46 12.77
CA MET A 100 -12.76 8.66 13.55
C MET A 100 -14.12 8.55 14.25
N GLY A 101 -14.92 7.52 13.93
CA GLY A 101 -16.18 7.24 14.58
C GLY A 101 -16.01 6.96 16.08
N LEU A 102 -16.96 7.47 16.88
CA LEU A 102 -16.99 7.28 18.33
C LEU A 102 -17.53 5.89 18.69
N VAL A 103 -17.00 5.32 19.78
CA VAL A 103 -17.40 4.03 20.35
C VAL A 103 -17.68 4.22 21.83
N SER A 104 -18.78 3.62 22.29
CA SER A 104 -19.07 3.57 23.73
C SER A 104 -18.12 2.60 24.43
N THR A 105 -17.43 3.09 25.45
CA THR A 105 -16.52 2.33 26.30
C THR A 105 -17.24 1.48 27.34
N GLU A 106 -18.54 1.66 27.52
CA GLU A 106 -19.36 0.92 28.50
C GLU A 106 -19.43 -0.58 28.22
N LYS A 107 -19.23 -0.99 26.96
CA LYS A 107 -19.30 -2.39 26.53
C LYS A 107 -17.93 -3.02 26.26
N LEU A 108 -16.86 -2.24 26.34
CA LEU A 108 -15.50 -2.72 26.06
C LEU A 108 -14.90 -3.34 27.32
N LEU A 109 -14.22 -4.47 27.15
CA LEU A 109 -13.50 -5.07 28.27
C LEU A 109 -12.30 -4.17 28.63
N PRO A 110 -11.92 -4.04 29.92
CA PRO A 110 -10.81 -3.18 30.34
C PRO A 110 -9.46 -3.50 29.66
N SER A 111 -9.29 -4.74 29.19
CA SER A 111 -8.10 -5.21 28.46
C SER A 111 -8.06 -4.82 26.98
N GLU A 112 -9.15 -4.28 26.43
CA GLU A 112 -9.27 -3.93 25.02
C GLU A 112 -8.83 -2.48 24.75
N ALA A 113 -8.86 -1.61 25.76
CA ALA A 113 -8.40 -0.23 25.64
C ALA A 113 -6.86 -0.16 25.71
N ASN A 114 -6.23 0.36 24.66
CA ASN A 114 -4.78 0.62 24.64
C ASN A 114 -4.40 1.92 25.38
N TYR A 115 -5.33 2.54 26.10
CA TYR A 115 -5.11 3.79 26.84
C TYR A 115 -5.83 3.77 28.19
N VAL A 116 -5.32 4.54 29.15
CA VAL A 116 -5.94 4.74 30.46
C VAL A 116 -7.16 5.66 30.25
N SER A 117 -8.36 5.11 30.19
CA SER A 117 -9.59 5.91 30.15
C SER A 117 -10.23 5.95 31.54
N GLU A 118 -10.37 7.14 32.11
CA GLU A 118 -11.33 7.35 33.20
C GLU A 118 -12.75 7.15 32.65
N GLY A 119 -13.62 6.49 33.41
CA GLY A 119 -14.96 6.08 32.96
C GLY A 119 -15.79 7.27 32.46
N ASN A 120 -16.48 7.07 31.32
CA ASN A 120 -17.36 8.01 30.59
C ASN A 120 -16.75 8.79 29.41
N ILE A 121 -15.53 8.50 28.96
CA ILE A 121 -14.98 9.13 27.75
C ILE A 121 -15.37 8.28 26.52
N LEU A 122 -16.04 8.91 25.54
CA LEU A 122 -16.26 8.32 24.21
C LEU A 122 -14.89 8.12 23.54
N ALA A 123 -14.59 6.87 23.21
CA ALA A 123 -13.37 6.50 22.51
C ALA A 123 -13.52 6.71 21.00
N ARG A 124 -12.42 6.91 20.28
CA ARG A 124 -12.42 6.77 18.82
C ARG A 124 -11.90 5.41 18.41
N ARG A 125 -12.42 4.84 17.34
CA ARG A 125 -12.00 3.51 16.85
C ARG A 125 -10.50 3.40 16.59
N HIS A 126 -9.85 4.45 16.11
CA HIS A 126 -8.39 4.42 15.87
C HIS A 126 -7.56 4.24 17.14
N GLU A 127 -8.08 4.58 18.32
CA GLU A 127 -7.36 4.46 19.60
C GLU A 127 -7.12 2.98 19.99
N PHE A 128 -7.88 2.06 19.38
CA PHE A 128 -7.73 0.61 19.58
C PHE A 128 -6.73 -0.02 18.60
N MET A 129 -6.28 0.72 17.58
CA MET A 129 -5.46 0.20 16.48
C MET A 129 -3.96 0.15 16.79
N GLY A 130 -3.55 0.73 17.93
CA GLY A 130 -2.17 0.85 18.36
C GLY A 130 -1.84 2.28 18.81
N PRO A 131 -0.65 2.52 19.36
CA PRO A 131 -0.20 3.83 19.82
C PRO A 131 0.07 4.87 18.71
N ASP A 132 0.51 4.47 17.50
CA ASP A 132 0.62 5.38 16.33
C ASP A 132 0.25 4.62 15.04
N PRO A 133 -1.05 4.33 14.83
CA PRO A 133 -1.53 3.55 13.71
C PRO A 133 -1.51 4.37 12.42
N ARG A 134 -0.86 3.82 11.39
CA ARG A 134 -0.74 4.41 10.06
C ARG A 134 -1.18 3.41 9.00
N VAL A 135 -1.84 3.93 7.97
CA VAL A 135 -2.24 3.14 6.80
C VAL A 135 -1.09 3.17 5.80
N ALA A 136 -0.45 2.03 5.58
CA ALA A 136 0.65 1.85 4.65
C ALA A 136 0.18 1.54 3.21
N GLY A 137 -1.06 1.10 3.05
CA GLY A 137 -1.67 0.83 1.74
C GLY A 137 -2.82 -0.16 1.85
N TYR A 138 -3.20 -0.73 0.70
CA TYR A 138 -4.26 -1.74 0.61
C TYR A 138 -3.79 -2.92 -0.23
N SER A 139 -4.38 -4.08 0.01
CA SER A 139 -4.13 -5.31 -0.75
C SER A 139 -5.46 -5.99 -1.04
N TYR A 140 -5.58 -6.55 -2.25
CA TYR A 140 -6.67 -7.45 -2.57
C TYR A 140 -6.29 -8.87 -2.18
N ASP A 141 -7.24 -9.60 -1.60
CA ASP A 141 -7.11 -11.03 -1.39
C ASP A 141 -7.47 -11.83 -2.66
N ASN A 142 -7.49 -13.16 -2.56
CA ASN A 142 -7.84 -14.04 -3.67
C ASN A 142 -9.34 -14.00 -4.04
N PHE A 143 -10.19 -13.38 -3.20
CA PHE A 143 -11.62 -13.20 -3.43
C PHE A 143 -11.95 -11.81 -3.96
N GLY A 144 -10.95 -10.93 -4.13
CA GLY A 144 -11.11 -9.55 -4.57
C GLY A 144 -11.63 -8.62 -3.46
N GLU A 145 -11.50 -9.02 -2.20
CA GLU A 145 -11.81 -8.20 -1.02
C GLU A 145 -10.56 -7.41 -0.59
N LEU A 146 -10.79 -6.19 -0.10
CA LEU A 146 -9.76 -5.21 0.19
C LEU A 146 -9.38 -5.26 1.67
N HIS A 147 -8.09 -5.44 1.93
CA HIS A 147 -7.48 -5.45 3.25
C HIS A 147 -6.60 -4.22 3.45
N ILE A 148 -6.52 -3.73 4.68
CA ILE A 148 -5.71 -2.56 5.03
C ILE A 148 -4.34 -3.05 5.52
N ASN A 149 -3.29 -2.55 4.90
CA ASN A 149 -1.93 -2.74 5.36
C ASN A 149 -1.59 -1.68 6.40
N TRP A 150 -1.32 -2.11 7.63
CA TRP A 150 -1.04 -1.24 8.76
C TRP A 150 0.46 -1.14 9.05
N TRP A 151 0.86 0.04 9.51
CA TRP A 151 2.15 0.31 10.11
C TRP A 151 1.95 1.06 11.42
N ASP A 152 2.40 0.50 12.54
CA ASP A 152 2.48 1.24 13.78
C ASP A 152 3.88 1.82 13.96
N LYS A 153 4.01 3.14 13.92
CA LYS A 153 5.32 3.80 14.02
C LYS A 153 5.92 3.72 15.42
N PHE A 154 5.11 3.62 16.47
CA PHE A 154 5.63 3.54 17.82
C PHE A 154 6.12 2.12 18.14
N LEU A 155 5.33 1.09 17.79
CA LEU A 155 5.70 -0.32 17.94
C LEU A 155 6.73 -0.79 16.91
N GLN A 156 6.88 -0.07 15.81
CA GLN A 156 7.68 -0.46 14.65
C GLN A 156 7.24 -1.79 14.03
N GLU A 157 5.93 -2.06 14.03
CA GLU A 157 5.35 -3.31 13.53
C GLU A 157 4.40 -3.07 12.34
N GLN A 158 4.51 -3.93 11.33
CA GLN A 158 3.59 -4.00 10.20
C GLN A 158 2.63 -5.16 10.41
N TRP A 159 1.35 -4.94 10.13
CA TRP A 159 0.31 -5.95 10.30
C TRP A 159 -0.82 -5.79 9.30
N MET A 160 -1.53 -6.89 9.07
CA MET A 160 -2.69 -6.98 8.20
C MET A 160 -3.57 -8.08 8.81
N ASP A 161 -4.86 -7.79 8.99
CA ASP A 161 -5.81 -8.70 9.64
C ASP A 161 -5.32 -9.17 11.02
N GLU A 162 -5.25 -10.49 11.25
CA GLU A 162 -4.83 -11.12 12.51
C GLU A 162 -3.32 -11.43 12.58
N GLU A 163 -2.54 -11.01 11.58
CA GLU A 163 -1.13 -11.41 11.46
C GLU A 163 -0.14 -10.24 11.29
N LYS A 164 1.10 -10.50 11.70
CA LYS A 164 2.22 -9.61 11.36
C LYS A 164 2.49 -9.73 9.87
N TRP A 165 2.38 -8.62 9.17
CA TRP A 165 2.50 -8.60 7.73
C TRP A 165 3.97 -8.65 7.32
N ARG A 166 4.31 -9.66 6.52
CA ARG A 166 5.60 -9.82 5.85
C ARG A 166 5.34 -10.02 4.37
N PHE A 167 6.14 -9.38 3.55
CA PHE A 167 6.05 -9.50 2.10
C PHE A 167 7.39 -9.97 1.53
N GLU A 168 7.31 -10.71 0.43
CA GLU A 168 8.47 -11.12 -0.36
C GLU A 168 8.72 -10.12 -1.48
N VAL A 169 9.92 -10.13 -2.05
CA VAL A 169 10.26 -9.34 -3.24
C VAL A 169 10.63 -10.27 -4.39
N MET A 170 10.24 -9.86 -5.59
CA MET A 170 10.60 -10.53 -6.84
C MET A 170 11.09 -9.49 -7.85
N GLN A 171 11.84 -9.93 -8.85
CA GLN A 171 12.14 -9.09 -9.99
C GLN A 171 11.01 -9.20 -11.01
N ASP A 172 10.55 -8.06 -11.55
CA ASP A 172 9.67 -8.02 -12.71
C ASP A 172 10.43 -8.34 -14.02
N ASP A 173 9.72 -8.36 -15.14
CA ASP A 173 10.29 -8.63 -16.47
C ASP A 173 11.36 -7.59 -16.89
N ASP A 174 11.33 -6.40 -16.28
CA ASP A 174 12.30 -5.32 -16.46
C ASP A 174 13.50 -5.41 -15.48
N GLY A 175 13.53 -6.43 -14.61
CA GLY A 175 14.57 -6.64 -13.62
C GLY A 175 14.47 -5.74 -12.37
N ARG A 176 13.36 -5.03 -12.19
CA ARG A 176 13.11 -4.19 -11.01
C ARG A 176 12.53 -5.00 -9.87
N TRP A 177 12.99 -4.70 -8.67
CA TRP A 177 12.45 -5.31 -7.46
C TRP A 177 11.06 -4.78 -7.14
N VAL A 178 10.09 -5.68 -7.10
CA VAL A 178 8.70 -5.41 -6.73
C VAL A 178 8.28 -6.33 -5.59
N ALA A 179 7.35 -5.88 -4.75
CA ALA A 179 6.80 -6.72 -3.71
C ALA A 179 5.82 -7.74 -4.31
N LYS A 180 5.98 -9.01 -3.94
CA LYS A 180 5.06 -10.09 -4.29
C LYS A 180 3.74 -9.88 -3.56
N ASN A 181 2.61 -10.08 -4.24
CA ASN A 181 1.24 -9.91 -3.73
C ASN A 181 0.79 -8.47 -3.45
N LEU A 182 1.33 -7.47 -4.16
CA LEU A 182 0.68 -6.15 -4.25
C LEU A 182 0.16 -5.91 -5.65
N HIS A 183 -1.15 -5.76 -5.77
CA HIS A 183 -1.75 -5.06 -6.91
C HIS A 183 -1.57 -3.56 -6.67
N HIS A 184 -0.87 -2.90 -7.61
CA HIS A 184 -0.68 -1.46 -7.66
C HIS A 184 -1.86 -0.77 -8.35
#